data_AF-A0AA41KCJ8-F1
#
_entry.id   AF-A0AA41KCJ8-F1
#
_cell.length_a   1.000
_cell.length_b   1.000
_cell.length_c   1.000
_cell.angle_alpha   90.00
_cell.angle_beta   90.00
_cell.angle_gamma   90.00
#
_symmetry.space_group_name_H-M   'P 1'
#
loop_
_entity.id
_entity.type
_entity.pdbx_description
1 polymer ?
#
loop_
_entity_poly.entity_id
_entity_poly.type
_entity_poly.pdbx_seq_one_letter_code
_entity_poly.pdbx_strand_id
1 'polypeptide(L)' 'MVSPPALDRRDAAAAASVVALLAVAYVIVPDPTVQYGTWLVVFCIWMAWFVSYGARWLYGP' A
#
# COMPACT_ATOMS: atom_id res chain seq x y z
N MET A 1 -16.11 -19.35 -10.50
CA MET A 1 -15.02 -18.37 -10.40
C MET A 1 -15.22 -17.61 -9.09
N VAL A 2 -14.22 -17.57 -8.21
CA VAL A 2 -14.31 -16.81 -6.95
C VAL A 2 -14.36 -15.33 -7.30
N SER A 3 -15.44 -14.64 -6.90
CA SER A 3 -15.57 -13.20 -7.13
C SER A 3 -14.54 -12.43 -6.29
N PRO A 4 -13.88 -11.40 -6.83
CA PRO A 4 -12.96 -10.57 -6.06
C PRO A 4 -13.70 -9.89 -4.89
N PRO A 5 -13.10 -9.80 -3.69
CA PRO A 5 -13.70 -9.11 -2.56
C PRO A 5 -13.92 -7.64 -2.89
N ALA A 6 -14.99 -7.07 -2.33
CA ALA A 6 -15.27 -5.65 -2.47
C ALA A 6 -14.11 -4.81 -1.91
N LEU A 7 -13.72 -3.79 -2.69
CA LEU A 7 -12.78 -2.77 -2.26
C LEU A 7 -13.29 -2.12 -0.98
N ASP A 8 -12.51 -2.24 0.09
CA ASP A 8 -12.84 -1.75 1.42
C ASP A 8 -11.98 -0.54 1.79
N ARG A 9 -12.32 0.13 2.88
CA ARG A 9 -11.63 1.31 3.41
C ARG A 9 -10.14 1.09 3.64
N ARG A 10 -9.73 -0.16 3.90
CA ARG A 10 -8.32 -0.55 4.07
C ARG A 10 -7.52 -0.48 2.76
N ASP A 11 -8.16 -0.82 1.64
CA ASP A 11 -7.54 -0.76 0.31
C ASP A 11 -7.33 0.71 -0.09
N ALA A 12 -8.33 1.55 0.16
CA ALA A 12 -8.22 3.00 -0.01
C ALA A 12 -7.15 3.62 0.91
N ALA A 13 -7.06 3.18 2.16
CA ALA A 13 -6.05 3.65 3.10
C ALA A 13 -4.62 3.27 2.66
N ALA A 14 -4.42 2.06 2.12
CA ALA A 14 -3.13 1.63 1.60
C ALA A 14 -2.71 2.51 0.41
N ALA A 15 -3.60 2.72 -0.56
CA ALA A 15 -3.33 3.58 -1.72
C ALA A 15 -3.04 5.03 -1.29
N ALA A 16 -3.85 5.59 -0.40
CA ALA A 16 -3.66 6.95 0.11
C ALA A 16 -2.31 7.11 0.85
N SER A 17 -1.92 6.10 1.62
CA SER A 17 -0.63 6.11 2.34
C SER A 17 0.55 6.15 1.38
N VAL A 18 0.51 5.35 0.29
CA VAL A 18 1.56 5.36 -0.74
C VAL A 18 1.65 6.73 -1.41
N VAL A 19 0.52 7.32 -1.80
CA VAL A 19 0.50 8.65 -2.44
C VAL A 19 1.07 9.72 -1.52
N ALA A 20 0.67 9.73 -0.24
CA ALA A 20 1.17 10.69 0.74
C ALA A 20 2.68 10.54 0.95
N LEU A 21 3.19 9.32 1.06
CA LEU A 21 4.62 9.04 1.21
C LEU A 21 5.42 9.49 0.00
N LEU A 22 4.93 9.23 -1.21
CA LEU A 22 5.59 9.70 -2.44
C LEU A 22 5.59 11.23 -2.53
N ALA A 23 4.50 11.90 -2.12
CA ALA A 23 4.47 13.35 -2.05
C ALA A 23 5.52 13.90 -1.07
N VAL A 24 5.69 13.28 0.10
CA VAL A 24 6.76 13.65 1.04
C VAL A 24 8.14 13.47 0.39
N ALA A 25 8.41 12.33 -0.24
CA ALA A 25 9.73 11.99 -0.76
C ALA A 25 10.15 12.73 -2.04
N TYR A 26 9.20 13.20 -2.84
CA TYR A 26 9.49 13.85 -4.13
C TYR A 26 9.15 15.34 -4.16
N VAL A 27 8.25 15.82 -3.29
CA VAL A 27 7.80 17.23 -3.28
C VAL A 27 8.31 17.97 -2.04
N ILE A 28 8.19 17.37 -0.86
CA ILE A 28 8.52 18.06 0.40
C ILE A 28 10.01 17.92 0.73
N VAL A 29 10.57 16.71 0.62
CA VAL A 29 11.97 16.41 0.93
C VAL A 29 12.58 15.57 -0.21
N PRO A 30 12.95 16.19 -1.35
CA PRO A 30 13.46 15.51 -2.54
C PRO A 30 14.92 15.03 -2.39
N ASP A 31 15.18 14.28 -1.33
CA ASP A 31 16.49 13.70 -1.02
C ASP A 31 16.54 12.22 -1.45
N PRO A 32 17.63 11.76 -2.11
CA PRO A 32 17.74 10.37 -2.55
C PRO A 32 17.62 9.34 -1.43
N THR A 33 18.20 9.58 -0.25
CA THR A 33 18.09 8.67 0.90
C THR A 33 16.65 8.58 1.39
N VAL A 34 15.92 9.70 1.43
CA VAL A 34 14.49 9.73 1.77
C VAL A 34 13.66 8.96 0.73
N GLN A 35 13.95 9.07 -0.56
CA GLN A 35 13.26 8.33 -1.62
C GLN A 35 13.46 6.82 -1.47
N TYR A 36 14.71 6.36 -1.29
CA TYR A 36 14.99 4.94 -1.08
C TYR A 36 14.32 4.38 0.18
N GLY A 37 14.40 5.12 1.30
CA GLY A 37 13.72 4.75 2.54
C GLY A 37 12.20 4.69 2.35
N THR A 38 11.64 5.65 1.61
CA THR A 38 10.20 5.70 1.31
C THR A 38 9.75 4.50 0.49
N TRP A 39 10.52 4.09 -0.52
CA TRP A 39 10.19 2.91 -1.32
C TRP A 39 10.19 1.60 -0.51
N LEU A 40 11.09 1.46 0.47
CA LEU A 40 11.07 0.35 1.42
C LEU A 40 9.76 0.35 2.25
N VAL A 41 9.31 1.52 2.71
CA VAL A 41 8.05 1.64 3.46
C VAL A 41 6.85 1.32 2.57
N VAL A 42 6.82 1.85 1.35
CA VAL A 42 5.78 1.55 0.34
C VAL A 42 5.71 0.06 0.07
N PHE A 43 6.86 -0.62 -0.07
CA PHE A 43 6.92 -2.06 -0.24
C PHE A 43 6.29 -2.82 0.93
N CYS A 44 6.59 -2.43 2.18
CA CYS A 44 5.96 -3.03 3.36
C CYS A 44 4.43 -2.84 3.39
N ILE A 45 3.94 -1.63 3.06
CA ILE A 45 2.51 -1.34 2.97
C ILE A 45 1.85 -2.21 1.90
N TRP A 46 2.49 -2.31 0.73
CA TRP A 46 2.00 -3.13 -0.37
C TRP A 46 1.94 -4.62 0.00
N MET A 47 2.98 -5.16 0.66
CA MET A 47 2.99 -6.55 1.14
C MET A 47 1.89 -6.81 2.16
N ALA A 48 1.71 -5.91 3.13
CA ALA A 48 0.65 -6.03 4.13
C ALA A 48 -0.74 -6.01 3.48
N TRP A 49 -0.97 -5.09 2.54
CA TRP A 49 -2.20 -5.03 1.77
C TRP A 49 -2.42 -6.31 0.96
N PHE A 50 -1.43 -6.74 0.19
CA PHE A 50 -1.49 -7.92 -0.69
C PHE A 50 -1.81 -9.19 0.09
N VAL A 51 -1.14 -9.42 1.22
CA VAL A 51 -1.40 -10.57 2.09
C VAL A 51 -2.80 -10.49 2.69
N SER A 52 -3.24 -9.31 3.15
CA SER A 52 -4.57 -9.15 3.72
C SER A 52 -5.69 -9.36 2.70
N TYR A 53 -5.51 -8.85 1.48
CA TYR A 53 -6.43 -9.00 0.36
C TYR A 53 -6.47 -10.48 -0.10
N GLY A 54 -5.31 -11.11 -0.26
CA GLY A 54 -5.19 -12.52 -0.59
C GLY A 54 -5.84 -13.42 0.46
N ALA A 55 -5.62 -13.14 1.75
CA ALA A 55 -6.26 -13.88 2.84
C ALA A 55 -7.79 -13.74 2.81
N ARG A 56 -8.33 -12.54 2.53
CA ARG A 56 -9.77 -12.33 2.35
C ARG A 56 -10.32 -13.07 1.12
N TRP A 57 -9.53 -13.20 0.06
CA TRP A 57 -9.93 -13.90 -1.17
C TRP A 57 -9.89 -15.43 -1.01
N LEU A 58 -8.92 -15.98 -0.28
CA LEU A 58 -8.76 -17.42 -0.04
C LEU A 58 -9.57 -17.96 1.16
N TYR A 59 -9.71 -17.16 2.21
CA TYR A 59 -10.25 -17.59 3.52
C TYR A 59 -11.36 -16.70 4.06
N GLY A 60 -11.80 -15.68 3.29
CA GLY A 60 -13.02 -14.94 3.64
C GLY A 60 -14.24 -15.88 3.59
N PRO A 61 -15.27 -15.63 4.42
CA PRO A 61 -16.51 -16.42 4.37
C PRO A 61 -17.16 -16.39 2.98
#